data_AF-A0A7C1BTE8-F1
#
_entry.id   AF-A0A7C1BTE8-F1
#
_cell.length_a   1.000
_cell.length_b   1.000
_cell.length_c   1.000
_cell.angle_alpha   90.00
_cell.angle_beta   90.00
_cell.angle_gamma   90.00
#
_symmetry.space_group_name_H-M   'P 1'
#
loop_
_entity.id
_entity.type
_entity.pdbx_description
1 polymer ?
#
loop_
_entity_poly.entity_id
_entity_poly.type
_entity_poly.pdbx_seq_one_letter_code
_entity_poly.pdbx_strand_id
1 'polypeptide(L)'
;MRIHEGYEVTGEWSKKLALLTHLVNILEGIRSDFECMDSYICEPLNLDEVLGSSIRICTYKCNLELKNEDLRAYFDELVRYELINDFRVKHLTYKPSINEVITRNDIYSKLSSLFDELFSYLGSYVLRTSIEGIEYMVIVLRNGKAALLEGERNSISIPNVGVIASAHTHIKGCLPSPHDVRSLMHMLFDGGIGLGIMSRECLLKIIRVGPFTEDDYYELALFRNYLRRHDVDSLRSYLGKGFIGRNIRLFIKIT
;
A
#
# COMPACT_ATOMS: atom_id res chain seq x y z
N MET A 1 -10.90 10.72 17.54
CA MET A 1 -10.60 11.59 16.40
C MET A 1 -10.22 12.95 16.95
N ARG A 2 -8.97 13.36 16.80
CA ARG A 2 -8.56 14.74 17.04
C ARG A 2 -7.63 15.14 15.91
N ILE A 3 -8.27 15.42 14.78
CA ILE A 3 -7.66 16.07 13.63
C ILE A 3 -7.92 17.56 13.86
N HIS A 4 -6.87 18.36 13.96
CA HIS A 4 -7.01 19.81 14.12
C HIS A 4 -7.35 20.47 12.80
N GLU A 5 -6.72 20.04 11.72
CA GLU A 5 -6.94 20.56 10.38
C GLU A 5 -6.64 19.48 9.33
N GLY A 6 -7.27 19.58 8.16
CA GLY A 6 -7.09 18.63 7.06
C GLY A 6 -7.12 19.34 5.71
N TYR A 7 -6.15 19.02 4.86
CA TYR A 7 -5.96 19.59 3.54
C TYR A 7 -6.08 18.50 2.48
N GLU A 8 -6.89 18.71 1.45
CA GLU A 8 -6.94 17.81 0.31
C GLU A 8 -5.64 17.94 -0.50
N VAL A 9 -4.96 16.82 -0.71
CA VAL A 9 -3.73 16.71 -1.51
C VAL A 9 -3.87 15.68 -2.64
N THR A 10 -5.12 15.36 -2.99
CA THR A 10 -5.47 14.44 -4.07
C THR A 10 -4.80 14.86 -5.38
N GLY A 11 -4.19 13.90 -6.07
CA GLY A 11 -3.56 14.11 -7.36
C GLY A 11 -3.49 12.84 -8.19
N GLU A 12 -2.81 12.91 -9.34
CA GLU A 12 -2.60 11.73 -10.19
C GLU A 12 -1.83 10.63 -9.44
N TRP A 13 -0.86 11.01 -8.60
CA TRP A 13 -0.06 10.08 -7.79
C TRP A 13 -0.93 9.24 -6.83
N SER A 14 -1.89 9.86 -6.14
CA SER A 14 -2.73 9.19 -5.15
C SER A 14 -3.78 8.29 -5.81
N LYS A 15 -4.33 8.74 -6.95
CA LYS A 15 -5.22 7.93 -7.79
C LYS A 15 -4.48 6.72 -8.38
N LYS A 16 -3.24 6.90 -8.88
CA LYS A 16 -2.39 5.81 -9.35
C LYS A 16 -2.06 4.83 -8.23
N LEU A 17 -1.68 5.31 -7.05
CA LEU A 17 -1.42 4.44 -5.89
C LEU A 17 -2.65 3.59 -5.57
N ALA A 18 -3.84 4.21 -5.49
CA ALA A 18 -5.08 3.49 -5.21
C ALA A 18 -5.43 2.46 -6.29
N LEU A 19 -5.35 2.84 -7.57
CA LEU A 19 -5.60 1.94 -8.67
C LEU A 19 -4.67 0.73 -8.65
N LEU A 20 -3.37 0.94 -8.47
CA LEU A 20 -2.39 -0.15 -8.46
C LEU A 20 -2.56 -1.05 -7.23
N THR A 21 -2.92 -0.50 -6.08
CA THR A 21 -3.26 -1.31 -4.89
C THR A 21 -4.48 -2.18 -5.15
N HIS A 22 -5.53 -1.64 -5.79
CA HIS A 22 -6.68 -2.46 -6.19
C HIS A 22 -6.29 -3.56 -7.16
N LEU A 23 -5.57 -3.20 -8.24
CA LEU A 23 -5.23 -4.16 -9.28
C LEU A 23 -4.39 -5.33 -8.76
N VAL A 24 -3.42 -5.08 -7.87
CA VAL A 24 -2.64 -6.19 -7.31
C VAL A 24 -3.50 -7.13 -6.45
N ASN A 25 -4.41 -6.58 -5.64
CA ASN A 25 -5.35 -7.38 -4.85
C ASN A 25 -6.30 -8.18 -5.75
N ILE A 26 -6.78 -7.58 -6.84
CA ILE A 26 -7.66 -8.25 -7.80
C ILE A 26 -6.92 -9.40 -8.49
N LEU A 27 -5.69 -9.19 -8.96
CA LEU A 27 -4.90 -10.25 -9.59
C LEU A 27 -4.64 -11.41 -8.61
N GLU A 28 -4.39 -11.13 -7.34
CA GLU A 28 -4.24 -12.16 -6.31
C GLU A 28 -5.55 -12.88 -6.01
N GLY A 29 -6.66 -12.14 -5.89
CA GLY A 29 -8.01 -12.68 -5.70
C GLY A 29 -8.39 -13.62 -6.83
N ILE A 30 -8.20 -13.22 -8.10
CA ILE A 30 -8.46 -14.08 -9.26
C ILE A 30 -7.69 -15.39 -9.17
N ARG A 31 -6.42 -15.31 -8.75
CA ARG A 31 -5.54 -16.48 -8.67
C ARG A 31 -5.95 -17.43 -7.55
N SER A 32 -6.41 -16.89 -6.43
CA SER A 32 -6.90 -17.64 -5.28
C SER A 32 -8.28 -18.25 -5.55
N ASP A 33 -9.23 -17.43 -5.99
CA ASP A 33 -10.66 -17.75 -6.02
C ASP A 33 -11.03 -18.64 -7.21
N PHE A 34 -10.27 -18.55 -8.32
CA PHE A 34 -10.50 -19.35 -9.53
C PHE A 34 -9.37 -20.36 -9.82
N GLU A 35 -8.47 -20.54 -8.86
CA GLU A 35 -7.32 -21.46 -8.92
C GLU A 35 -6.51 -21.30 -10.22
N CYS A 36 -6.37 -20.07 -10.70
CA CYS A 36 -5.53 -19.78 -11.85
C CYS A 36 -4.07 -20.01 -11.53
N MET A 37 -3.30 -20.55 -12.48
CA MET A 37 -1.86 -20.60 -12.32
C MET A 37 -1.27 -19.18 -12.28
N ASP A 38 -1.80 -18.27 -13.09
CA ASP A 38 -1.46 -16.85 -13.01
C ASP A 38 -2.52 -15.91 -13.61
N SER A 39 -2.36 -14.63 -13.32
CA SER A 39 -3.21 -13.53 -13.78
C SER A 39 -2.36 -12.27 -14.03
N TYR A 40 -2.73 -11.52 -15.07
CA TYR A 40 -1.94 -10.39 -15.58
C TYR A 40 -2.83 -9.24 -16.04
N ILE A 41 -2.24 -8.06 -16.21
CA ILE A 41 -2.82 -7.01 -17.05
C ILE A 41 -2.16 -7.12 -18.43
N CYS A 42 -2.97 -7.35 -19.46
CA CYS A 42 -2.54 -7.44 -20.86
C CYS A 42 -2.66 -6.10 -21.60
N GLU A 43 -3.57 -5.23 -21.18
CA GLU A 43 -3.71 -3.90 -21.76
C GLU A 43 -4.18 -2.91 -20.68
N PRO A 44 -3.60 -1.69 -20.62
CA PRO A 44 -2.40 -1.27 -21.34
C PRO A 44 -1.14 -2.02 -20.83
N LEU A 45 -0.04 -1.99 -21.61
CA LEU A 45 1.24 -2.62 -21.26
C LEU A 45 2.18 -1.71 -20.45
N ASN A 46 1.76 -0.48 -20.23
CA ASN A 46 2.49 0.50 -19.44
C ASN A 46 1.66 0.87 -18.19
N LEU A 47 2.24 0.69 -17.01
CA LEU A 47 1.60 1.01 -15.73
C LEU A 47 1.19 2.49 -15.62
N ASP A 48 1.90 3.39 -16.30
CA ASP A 48 1.60 4.83 -16.27
C ASP A 48 0.35 5.20 -17.08
N GLU A 49 -0.09 4.32 -17.98
CA GLU A 49 -1.27 4.50 -18.85
C GLU A 49 -2.55 3.87 -18.28
N VAL A 50 -2.44 3.12 -17.17
CA VAL A 50 -3.57 2.35 -16.63
C VAL A 50 -4.66 3.26 -16.05
N LEU A 51 -4.29 4.39 -15.44
CA LEU A 51 -5.24 5.33 -14.85
C LEU A 51 -6.16 5.94 -15.92
N GLY A 52 -7.48 5.81 -15.72
CA GLY A 52 -8.49 6.33 -16.64
C GLY A 52 -8.54 5.60 -17.99
N SER A 53 -7.96 4.40 -18.09
CA SER A 53 -8.01 3.55 -19.28
C SER A 53 -9.04 2.43 -19.16
N SER A 54 -9.29 1.71 -20.25
CA SER A 54 -9.95 0.40 -20.19
C SER A 54 -8.90 -0.68 -20.02
N ILE A 55 -9.08 -1.56 -19.03
CA ILE A 55 -8.10 -2.59 -18.69
C ILE A 55 -8.49 -3.94 -19.28
N ARG A 56 -7.51 -4.68 -19.82
CA ARG A 56 -7.69 -6.10 -20.14
C ARG A 56 -6.93 -6.96 -19.14
N ILE A 57 -7.67 -7.77 -18.40
CA ILE A 57 -7.11 -8.81 -17.53
C ILE A 57 -6.95 -10.09 -18.33
N CYS A 58 -5.78 -10.70 -18.21
CA CYS A 58 -5.50 -11.98 -18.79
C CYS A 58 -5.30 -13.03 -17.71
N THR A 59 -5.86 -14.20 -17.93
CA THR A 59 -5.80 -15.32 -16.99
C THR A 59 -5.22 -16.54 -17.68
N TYR A 60 -4.40 -17.31 -16.97
CA TYR A 60 -3.69 -18.45 -17.53
C TYR A 60 -3.86 -19.69 -16.67
N LYS A 61 -4.33 -20.77 -17.30
CA LYS A 61 -4.63 -22.07 -16.67
C LYS A 61 -5.46 -21.92 -15.39
N CYS A 62 -6.71 -21.49 -15.56
CA CYS A 62 -7.71 -21.48 -14.49
C CYS A 62 -8.58 -22.75 -14.56
N ASN A 63 -9.27 -23.05 -13.47
CA ASN A 63 -10.21 -24.18 -13.43
C ASN A 63 -11.43 -23.98 -14.34
N LEU A 64 -11.75 -22.72 -14.68
CA LEU A 64 -12.88 -22.37 -15.52
C LEU A 64 -12.57 -21.14 -16.40
N GLU A 65 -13.28 -21.04 -17.52
CA GLU A 65 -13.22 -19.87 -18.41
C GLU A 65 -14.05 -18.72 -17.83
N LEU A 66 -13.38 -17.84 -17.09
CA LEU A 66 -13.89 -16.56 -16.57
C LEU A 66 -14.44 -15.61 -17.64
N LYS A 67 -15.60 -15.03 -17.37
CA LYS A 67 -16.21 -13.95 -18.13
C LYS A 67 -16.09 -12.64 -17.37
N ASN A 68 -16.41 -11.53 -18.04
CA ASN A 68 -16.45 -10.22 -17.37
C ASN A 68 -17.43 -10.22 -16.19
N GLU A 69 -18.53 -10.97 -16.30
CA GLU A 69 -19.57 -11.10 -15.27
C GLU A 69 -18.99 -11.65 -13.95
N ASP A 70 -18.11 -12.65 -14.04
CA ASP A 70 -17.49 -13.31 -12.88
C ASP A 70 -16.56 -12.37 -12.10
N LEU A 71 -15.95 -11.41 -12.80
CA LEU A 71 -15.01 -10.45 -12.20
C LEU A 71 -15.65 -9.09 -11.92
N ARG A 72 -16.94 -8.91 -12.24
CA ARG A 72 -17.63 -7.61 -12.15
C ARG A 72 -17.50 -6.98 -10.77
N ALA A 73 -17.71 -7.77 -9.72
CA ALA A 73 -17.63 -7.31 -8.34
C ALA A 73 -16.23 -6.77 -7.95
N TYR A 74 -15.15 -7.28 -8.55
CA TYR A 74 -13.79 -6.80 -8.30
C TYR A 74 -13.53 -5.43 -8.92
N PHE A 75 -14.15 -5.13 -10.06
CA PHE A 75 -13.87 -3.93 -10.86
C PHE A 75 -14.92 -2.81 -10.71
N ASP A 76 -16.12 -3.11 -10.23
CA ASP A 76 -17.19 -2.13 -10.05
C ASP A 76 -16.76 -0.93 -9.20
N GLU A 77 -15.96 -1.15 -8.16
CA GLU A 77 -15.42 -0.06 -7.35
C GLU A 77 -14.46 0.83 -8.13
N LEU A 78 -13.60 0.27 -8.97
CA LEU A 78 -12.60 1.02 -9.74
C LEU A 78 -13.29 1.90 -10.78
N VAL A 79 -14.34 1.39 -11.43
CA VAL A 79 -15.17 2.16 -12.37
C VAL A 79 -15.94 3.25 -11.62
N ARG A 80 -16.57 2.91 -10.48
CA ARG A 80 -17.31 3.88 -9.65
C ARG A 80 -16.43 5.00 -9.11
N TYR A 81 -15.17 4.72 -8.79
CA TYR A 81 -14.19 5.71 -8.35
C TYR A 81 -13.49 6.43 -9.50
N GLU A 82 -13.88 6.17 -10.75
CA GLU A 82 -13.29 6.77 -11.96
C GLU A 82 -11.77 6.54 -12.04
N LEU A 83 -11.29 5.41 -11.52
CA LEU A 83 -9.89 5.00 -11.62
C LEU A 83 -9.62 4.31 -12.96
N ILE A 84 -10.65 3.70 -13.56
CA ILE A 84 -10.63 3.07 -14.89
C ILE A 84 -11.97 3.36 -15.59
N ASN A 85 -11.99 3.20 -16.92
CA ASN A 85 -13.22 3.36 -17.70
C ASN A 85 -14.04 2.07 -17.74
N ASP A 86 -13.39 0.93 -17.96
CA ASP A 86 -14.02 -0.39 -18.07
C ASP A 86 -12.96 -1.49 -17.94
N PHE A 87 -13.37 -2.75 -17.88
CA PHE A 87 -12.48 -3.89 -17.92
C PHE A 87 -12.98 -5.02 -18.84
N ARG A 88 -12.05 -5.84 -19.32
CA ARG A 88 -12.33 -7.06 -20.08
C ARG A 88 -11.45 -8.21 -19.63
N VAL A 89 -11.94 -9.43 -19.78
CA VAL A 89 -11.21 -10.66 -19.44
C VAL A 89 -10.85 -11.43 -20.71
N LYS A 90 -9.63 -11.99 -20.74
CA LYS A 90 -9.16 -12.86 -21.81
C LYS A 90 -8.44 -14.08 -21.23
N HIS A 91 -8.83 -15.27 -21.68
CA HIS A 91 -8.10 -16.50 -21.37
C HIS A 91 -6.90 -16.66 -22.28
N LEU A 92 -5.75 -16.96 -21.68
CA LEU A 92 -4.53 -17.31 -22.39
C LEU A 92 -4.38 -18.82 -22.45
N THR A 93 -4.06 -19.32 -23.63
CA THR A 93 -3.76 -20.74 -23.87
C THR A 93 -2.28 -21.07 -23.64
N TYR A 94 -1.42 -20.05 -23.55
CA TYR A 94 0.00 -20.16 -23.30
C TYR A 94 0.44 -19.14 -22.24
N LYS A 95 1.59 -19.40 -21.60
CA LYS A 95 2.17 -18.44 -20.65
C LYS A 95 2.74 -17.26 -21.43
N PRO A 96 2.27 -16.01 -21.21
CA PRO A 96 2.79 -14.85 -21.92
C PRO A 96 4.24 -14.57 -21.53
N SER A 97 4.99 -13.94 -22.44
CA SER A 97 6.32 -13.41 -22.12
C SER A 97 6.19 -12.18 -21.22
N ILE A 98 7.20 -11.92 -20.37
CA ILE A 98 7.14 -10.80 -19.40
C ILE A 98 6.98 -9.42 -20.05
N ASN A 99 7.36 -9.25 -21.32
CA ASN A 99 7.21 -7.97 -22.05
C ASN A 99 5.83 -7.80 -22.70
N GLU A 100 4.98 -8.84 -22.65
CA GLU A 100 3.65 -8.86 -23.26
C GLU A 100 2.54 -8.61 -22.24
N VAL A 101 2.90 -8.49 -20.96
CA VAL A 101 1.97 -8.32 -19.85
C VAL A 101 2.62 -7.55 -18.71
N ILE A 102 1.78 -6.93 -17.88
CA ILE A 102 2.18 -6.42 -16.57
C ILE A 102 1.88 -7.51 -15.54
N THR A 103 2.89 -7.87 -14.76
CA THR A 103 2.80 -8.87 -13.68
C THR A 103 2.53 -8.20 -12.33
N ARG A 104 2.12 -8.98 -11.32
CA ARG A 104 2.01 -8.50 -9.93
C ARG A 104 3.32 -7.88 -9.41
N ASN A 105 4.47 -8.43 -9.79
CA ASN A 105 5.77 -7.93 -9.35
C ASN A 105 6.07 -6.54 -9.90
N ASP A 106 5.63 -6.25 -11.14
CA ASP A 106 5.75 -4.93 -11.74
C ASP A 106 4.89 -3.91 -10.98
N ILE A 107 3.67 -4.32 -10.63
CA ILE A 107 2.75 -3.49 -9.82
C ILE A 107 3.37 -3.22 -8.44
N TYR A 108 3.86 -4.23 -7.71
CA TYR A 108 4.51 -4.04 -6.41
C TYR A 108 5.74 -3.13 -6.49
N SER A 109 6.54 -3.25 -7.55
CA SER A 109 7.71 -2.40 -7.77
C SER A 109 7.31 -0.94 -7.97
N LYS A 110 6.29 -0.68 -8.80
CA LYS A 110 5.75 0.67 -9.02
C LYS A 110 5.08 1.24 -7.76
N LEU A 111 4.33 0.42 -7.02
CA LEU A 111 3.71 0.80 -5.73
C LEU A 111 4.76 1.25 -4.72
N SER A 112 5.87 0.53 -4.60
CA SER A 112 6.97 0.92 -3.72
C SER A 112 7.51 2.31 -4.05
N SER A 113 7.64 2.65 -5.35
CA SER A 113 8.09 3.96 -5.81
C SER A 113 7.04 5.05 -5.59
N LEU A 114 5.76 4.80 -5.89
CA LEU A 114 4.68 5.76 -5.67
C LEU A 114 4.45 6.04 -4.19
N PHE A 115 4.70 5.05 -3.32
CA PHE A 115 4.62 5.26 -1.88
C PHE A 115 5.58 6.35 -1.40
N ASP A 116 6.72 6.54 -2.07
CA ASP A 116 7.71 7.54 -1.65
C ASP A 116 7.19 8.98 -1.82
N GLU A 117 6.15 9.18 -2.65
CA GLU A 117 5.46 10.47 -2.77
C GLU A 117 4.82 10.92 -1.46
N LEU A 118 4.40 10.00 -0.58
CA LEU A 118 3.84 10.40 0.72
C LEU A 118 4.85 11.21 1.54
N PHE A 119 6.15 10.93 1.40
CA PHE A 119 7.19 11.64 2.14
C PHE A 119 7.50 13.03 1.54
N SER A 120 7.25 13.25 0.25
CA SER A 120 7.46 14.56 -0.38
C SER A 120 6.51 15.61 0.22
N TYR A 121 5.27 15.21 0.50
CA TYR A 121 4.27 16.03 1.20
C TYR A 121 4.57 16.28 2.68
N LEU A 122 5.33 15.40 3.34
CA LEU A 122 5.69 15.55 4.75
C LEU A 122 6.97 16.35 4.97
N GLY A 123 7.84 16.48 3.96
CA GLY A 123 9.18 17.06 4.11
C GLY A 123 9.20 18.46 4.74
N SER A 124 8.26 19.33 4.35
CA SER A 124 8.15 20.69 4.93
C SER A 124 7.61 20.71 6.37
N TYR A 125 6.94 19.64 6.81
CA TYR A 125 6.31 19.54 8.13
C TYR A 125 7.20 18.85 9.17
N VAL A 126 8.25 18.15 8.75
CA VAL A 126 9.21 17.51 9.65
C VAL A 126 9.89 18.52 10.58
N LEU A 127 10.26 19.70 10.06
CA LEU A 127 10.86 20.74 10.89
C LEU A 127 9.85 21.27 11.92
N ARG A 128 8.61 21.52 11.49
CA ARG A 128 7.52 21.99 12.35
C ARG A 128 7.21 20.98 13.45
N THR A 129 7.16 19.70 13.11
CA THR A 129 7.02 18.58 14.06
C THR A 129 8.10 18.60 15.12
N SER A 130 9.36 18.80 14.73
CA SER A 130 10.49 18.79 15.68
C SER A 130 10.49 19.97 16.67
N ILE A 131 9.93 21.11 16.26
CA ILE A 131 9.95 22.36 17.06
C ILE A 131 8.68 22.45 17.92
N GLU A 132 7.52 22.20 17.32
CA GLU A 132 6.21 22.41 17.95
C GLU A 132 5.68 21.14 18.61
N GLY A 133 6.16 19.97 18.18
CA GLY A 133 5.69 18.67 18.63
C GLY A 133 4.36 18.23 18.01
N ILE A 134 3.89 18.92 16.96
CA ILE A 134 2.66 18.60 16.22
C ILE A 134 3.00 17.60 15.13
N GLU A 135 2.31 16.45 15.11
CA GLU A 135 2.50 15.43 14.08
C GLU A 135 1.57 15.64 12.89
N TYR A 136 2.07 15.36 11.69
CA TYR A 136 1.36 15.46 10.43
C TYR A 136 1.28 14.08 9.78
N MET A 137 0.16 13.76 9.13
CA MET A 137 -0.04 12.50 8.43
C MET A 137 -0.57 12.74 7.04
N VAL A 138 0.02 12.09 6.05
CA VAL A 138 -0.54 11.97 4.71
C VAL A 138 -1.20 10.61 4.61
N ILE A 139 -2.43 10.58 4.11
CA ILE A 139 -3.17 9.36 3.82
C ILE A 139 -3.64 9.31 2.38
N VAL A 140 -3.74 8.09 1.86
CA VAL A 140 -4.41 7.79 0.59
C VAL A 140 -5.55 6.82 0.86
N LEU A 141 -6.72 7.14 0.31
CA LEU A 141 -7.94 6.34 0.42
C LEU A 141 -8.13 5.43 -0.79
N ARG A 142 -8.93 4.36 -0.64
CA ARG A 142 -9.27 3.38 -1.69
C ARG A 142 -9.85 4.00 -2.96
N ASN A 143 -10.47 5.18 -2.87
CA ASN A 143 -11.02 5.89 -4.03
C ASN A 143 -10.03 6.86 -4.69
N GLY A 144 -8.75 6.84 -4.27
CA GLY A 144 -7.71 7.70 -4.80
C GLY A 144 -7.65 9.11 -4.19
N LYS A 145 -8.59 9.49 -3.30
CA LYS A 145 -8.49 10.74 -2.55
C LYS A 145 -7.33 10.69 -1.58
N ALA A 146 -6.68 11.82 -1.37
CA ALA A 146 -5.59 11.95 -0.41
C ALA A 146 -5.75 13.20 0.45
N ALA A 147 -5.31 13.10 1.70
CA ALA A 147 -5.37 14.19 2.65
C ALA A 147 -4.08 14.29 3.46
N LEU A 148 -3.63 15.52 3.69
CA LEU A 148 -2.66 15.86 4.72
C LEU A 148 -3.45 16.29 5.96
N LEU A 149 -3.12 15.69 7.10
CA LEU A 149 -3.85 15.83 8.35
C LEU A 149 -2.91 16.34 9.43
N GLU A 150 -3.36 17.33 10.19
CA GLU A 150 -2.70 17.83 11.38
C GLU A 150 -3.26 17.13 12.62
N GLY A 151 -2.38 16.46 13.36
CA GLY A 151 -2.68 15.77 14.61
C GLY A 151 -2.59 16.69 15.81
N GLU A 152 -2.65 16.08 17.00
CA GLU A 152 -2.34 16.78 18.24
C GLU A 152 -0.84 16.74 18.52
N ARG A 153 -0.46 17.36 19.65
CA ARG A 153 0.90 17.23 20.17
C ARG A 153 1.23 15.75 20.46
N ASN A 154 2.27 15.24 19.81
CA ASN A 154 2.79 13.87 19.92
C ASN A 154 1.86 12.74 19.44
N SER A 155 0.75 13.03 18.74
CA SER A 155 -0.07 11.94 18.20
C SER A 155 -1.02 12.37 17.08
N ILE A 156 -1.27 11.44 16.17
CA ILE A 156 -2.34 11.53 15.17
C ILE A 156 -3.12 10.21 15.10
N SER A 157 -4.45 10.29 15.03
CA SER A 157 -5.32 9.10 14.97
C SER A 157 -6.52 9.34 14.07
N ILE A 158 -6.70 8.43 13.11
CA ILE A 158 -7.81 8.42 12.17
C ILE A 158 -8.55 7.07 12.24
N PRO A 159 -9.87 7.05 12.00
CA PRO A 159 -10.58 5.80 11.76
C PRO A 159 -10.05 5.15 10.47
N ASN A 160 -9.81 3.83 10.49
CA ASN A 160 -9.20 3.08 9.38
C ASN A 160 -10.13 2.88 8.16
N VAL A 161 -11.14 3.73 7.95
CA VAL A 161 -12.13 3.49 6.91
C VAL A 161 -11.53 3.80 5.54
N GLY A 162 -11.13 2.75 4.83
CA GLY A 162 -10.70 2.83 3.43
C GLY A 162 -9.32 3.46 3.22
N VAL A 163 -8.48 3.58 4.25
CA VAL A 163 -7.07 4.00 4.08
C VAL A 163 -6.28 2.83 3.49
N ILE A 164 -5.53 3.08 2.43
CA ILE A 164 -4.67 2.07 1.78
C ILE A 164 -3.18 2.33 1.98
N ALA A 165 -2.80 3.57 2.25
CA ALA A 165 -1.44 3.97 2.52
C ALA A 165 -1.45 5.15 3.47
N SER A 166 -0.49 5.19 4.38
CA SER A 166 -0.29 6.35 5.23
C SER A 166 1.18 6.58 5.52
N ALA A 167 1.58 7.83 5.70
CA ALA A 167 2.84 8.17 6.30
C ALA A 167 2.64 9.32 7.28
N HIS A 168 3.40 9.35 8.37
CA HIS A 168 3.32 10.44 9.34
C HIS A 168 4.67 10.85 9.90
N THR A 169 4.72 12.05 10.48
CA THR A 169 5.93 12.60 11.08
C THR A 169 6.08 12.17 12.53
N HIS A 170 7.29 11.90 12.98
CA HIS A 170 7.65 11.76 14.39
C HIS A 170 8.57 12.90 14.83
N ILE A 171 8.51 13.24 16.12
CA ILE A 171 9.38 14.25 16.74
C ILE A 171 10.84 13.78 16.78
N LYS A 172 11.07 12.48 17.09
CA LYS A 172 12.40 11.85 17.17
C LYS A 172 12.34 10.40 16.72
N GLY A 173 13.40 9.93 16.07
CA GLY A 173 13.48 8.57 15.54
C GLY A 173 12.35 8.22 14.56
N CYS A 174 12.37 6.99 14.04
CA CYS A 174 11.38 6.52 13.05
C CYS A 174 10.86 5.12 13.36
N LEU A 175 11.13 4.60 14.55
CA LEU A 175 10.51 3.35 14.97
C LEU A 175 9.01 3.60 15.19
N PRO A 176 8.14 2.75 14.61
CA PRO A 176 6.70 2.85 14.83
C PRO A 176 6.36 2.56 16.30
N SER A 177 5.31 3.20 16.78
CA SER A 177 4.67 2.79 18.03
C SER A 177 3.93 1.45 17.83
N PRO A 178 3.62 0.72 18.92
CA PRO A 178 2.75 -0.45 18.84
C PRO A 178 1.35 -0.15 18.25
N HIS A 179 0.89 1.09 18.36
CA HIS A 179 -0.37 1.54 17.78
C HIS A 179 -0.27 1.69 16.25
N ASP A 180 0.86 2.20 15.76
CA ASP A 180 1.11 2.35 14.32
C ASP A 180 1.16 0.98 13.64
N VAL A 181 1.85 0.01 14.26
CA VAL A 181 1.87 -1.37 13.74
C VAL A 181 0.48 -2.00 13.76
N ARG A 182 -0.34 -1.74 14.79
CA ARG A 182 -1.73 -2.21 14.79
C ARG A 182 -2.54 -1.61 13.65
N SER A 183 -2.39 -0.31 13.40
CA SER A 183 -3.07 0.39 12.31
C SER A 183 -2.63 -0.15 10.94
N LEU A 184 -1.32 -0.40 10.77
CA LEU A 184 -0.76 -1.07 9.60
C LEU A 184 -1.37 -2.47 9.42
N MET A 185 -1.47 -3.28 10.47
CA MET A 185 -2.07 -4.62 10.38
C MET A 185 -3.51 -4.56 9.86
N HIS A 186 -4.34 -3.64 10.37
CA HIS A 186 -5.70 -3.44 9.88
C HIS A 186 -5.72 -2.99 8.42
N MET A 187 -4.87 -2.02 8.06
CA MET A 187 -4.73 -1.55 6.68
C MET A 187 -4.34 -2.69 5.71
N LEU A 188 -3.40 -3.56 6.10
CA LEU A 188 -2.96 -4.68 5.27
C LEU A 188 -4.03 -5.78 5.13
N PHE A 189 -4.79 -6.06 6.18
CA PHE A 189 -5.97 -6.94 6.09
C PHE A 189 -7.01 -6.42 5.10
N ASP A 190 -7.17 -5.10 5.08
CA ASP A 190 -8.04 -4.39 4.16
C ASP A 190 -7.43 -4.26 2.74
N GLY A 191 -6.31 -4.94 2.45
CA GLY A 191 -5.67 -4.91 1.14
C GLY A 191 -4.86 -3.64 0.85
N GLY A 192 -4.58 -2.82 1.86
CA GLY A 192 -3.67 -1.68 1.74
C GLY A 192 -2.20 -2.09 1.49
N ILE A 193 -1.35 -1.08 1.31
CA ILE A 193 0.04 -1.26 0.86
C ILE A 193 1.08 -0.97 1.94
N GLY A 194 0.87 -0.05 2.88
CA GLY A 194 1.89 0.20 3.90
C GLY A 194 1.81 1.49 4.71
N LEU A 195 2.80 1.62 5.59
CA LEU A 195 2.99 2.71 6.54
C LEU A 195 4.39 3.33 6.38
N GLY A 196 4.47 4.66 6.42
CA GLY A 196 5.70 5.43 6.47
C GLY A 196 5.82 6.25 7.75
N ILE A 197 7.05 6.46 8.22
CA ILE A 197 7.36 7.35 9.33
C ILE A 197 8.55 8.21 8.94
N MET A 198 8.43 9.52 9.11
CA MET A 198 9.50 10.47 8.79
C MET A 198 9.83 11.32 10.01
N SER A 199 11.11 11.50 10.30
CA SER A 199 11.59 12.49 11.28
C SER A 199 12.75 13.28 10.68
N ARG A 200 13.33 14.18 11.47
CA ARG A 200 14.55 14.89 11.05
C ARG A 200 15.76 13.97 10.89
N GLU A 201 15.75 12.84 11.60
CA GLU A 201 16.91 11.96 11.74
C GLU A 201 16.83 10.77 10.78
N CYS A 202 15.65 10.43 10.30
CA CYS A 202 15.44 9.23 9.50
C CYS A 202 14.13 9.25 8.71
N LEU A 203 14.00 8.24 7.85
CA LEU A 203 12.78 7.81 7.21
C LEU A 203 12.67 6.29 7.37
N LEU A 204 11.50 5.81 7.78
CA LEU A 204 11.17 4.40 7.82
C LEU A 204 9.94 4.14 6.95
N LYS A 205 9.99 3.06 6.16
CA LYS A 205 8.87 2.59 5.33
C LYS A 205 8.66 1.10 5.58
N ILE A 206 7.44 0.72 5.92
CA ILE A 206 6.99 -0.67 6.04
C ILE A 206 5.92 -0.89 4.97
N ILE A 207 6.27 -1.63 3.91
CA ILE A 207 5.40 -1.83 2.75
C ILE A 207 5.24 -3.30 2.41
N ARG A 208 4.06 -3.65 1.94
CA ARG A 208 3.72 -4.93 1.37
C ARG A 208 4.29 -5.05 -0.05
N VAL A 209 4.97 -6.15 -0.32
CA VAL A 209 5.65 -6.47 -1.60
C VAL A 209 5.24 -7.83 -2.16
N GLY A 210 4.19 -8.43 -1.61
CA GLY A 210 3.61 -9.71 -1.99
C GLY A 210 2.26 -9.93 -1.29
N PRO A 211 1.57 -11.06 -1.53
CA PRO A 211 0.32 -11.40 -0.87
C PRO A 211 0.46 -11.32 0.65
N PHE A 212 -0.48 -10.68 1.36
CA PHE A 212 -0.45 -10.62 2.82
C PHE A 212 -0.93 -11.95 3.40
N THR A 213 -0.05 -12.67 4.12
CA THR A 213 -0.32 -14.02 4.63
C THR A 213 -0.48 -14.07 6.15
N GLU A 214 -0.95 -15.20 6.67
CA GLU A 214 -1.02 -15.46 8.11
C GLU A 214 0.37 -15.37 8.79
N ASP A 215 1.42 -15.85 8.12
CA ASP A 215 2.80 -15.74 8.59
C ASP A 215 3.21 -14.26 8.74
N ASP A 216 2.87 -13.42 7.76
CA ASP A 216 3.17 -11.98 7.80
C ASP A 216 2.42 -11.29 8.95
N TYR A 217 1.16 -11.69 9.20
CA TYR A 217 0.38 -11.19 10.32
C TYR A 217 1.00 -11.59 11.68
N TYR A 218 1.41 -12.84 11.82
CA TYR A 218 2.07 -13.33 13.04
C TYR A 218 3.37 -12.58 13.31
N GLU A 219 4.21 -12.39 12.29
CA GLU A 219 5.47 -11.66 12.39
C GLU A 219 5.27 -10.17 12.73
N LEU A 220 4.24 -9.52 12.18
CA LEU A 220 3.86 -8.16 12.60
C LEU A 220 3.41 -8.12 14.07
N ALA A 221 2.68 -9.13 14.54
CA ALA A 221 2.25 -9.20 15.94
C ALA A 221 3.44 -9.37 16.89
N LEU A 222 4.44 -10.16 16.51
CA LEU A 222 5.72 -10.28 17.23
C LEU A 222 6.49 -8.97 17.22
N PHE A 223 6.68 -8.36 16.05
CA PHE A 223 7.34 -7.06 15.89
C PHE A 223 6.70 -5.99 16.79
N ARG A 224 5.37 -5.89 16.79
CA ARG A 224 4.59 -5.02 17.69
C ARG A 224 4.86 -5.30 19.18
N ASN A 225 4.97 -6.58 19.56
CA ASN A 225 5.23 -6.97 20.94
C ASN A 225 6.66 -6.59 21.37
N TYR A 226 7.65 -6.71 20.48
CA TYR A 226 9.02 -6.28 20.73
C TYR A 226 9.11 -4.75 20.90
N LEU A 227 8.39 -3.99 20.08
CA LEU A 227 8.26 -2.53 20.25
C LEU A 227 7.69 -2.19 21.63
N ARG A 228 6.61 -2.86 22.05
CA ARG A 228 5.98 -2.62 23.37
C ARG A 228 6.93 -2.92 24.54
N ARG A 229 7.79 -3.94 24.40
CA ARG A 229 8.75 -4.36 25.43
C ARG A 229 10.09 -3.63 25.36
N HIS A 230 10.31 -2.78 24.35
CA HIS A 230 11.60 -2.15 24.06
C HIS A 230 12.73 -3.18 23.91
N ASP A 231 12.44 -4.32 23.27
CA ASP A 231 13.42 -5.37 23.02
C ASP A 231 14.32 -4.98 21.83
N VAL A 232 15.42 -4.30 22.15
CA VAL A 232 16.33 -3.69 21.17
C VAL A 232 16.98 -4.73 20.25
N ASP A 233 17.34 -5.91 20.77
CA ASP A 233 18.06 -6.93 20.00
C ASP A 233 17.14 -7.57 18.96
N SER A 234 15.91 -7.90 19.36
CA SER A 234 14.89 -8.40 18.43
C SER A 234 14.56 -7.35 17.35
N LEU A 235 14.40 -6.08 17.73
CA LEU A 235 14.12 -4.99 16.78
C LEU A 235 15.27 -4.79 15.79
N ARG A 236 16.53 -4.80 16.26
CA ARG A 236 17.71 -4.75 15.39
C ARG A 236 17.76 -5.90 14.40
N SER A 237 17.32 -7.10 14.79
CA SER A 237 17.23 -8.24 13.88
C SER A 237 16.29 -7.97 12.70
N TYR A 238 15.08 -7.43 12.95
CA TYR A 238 14.15 -7.06 11.88
C TYR A 238 14.69 -5.95 10.99
N LEU A 239 15.27 -4.90 11.60
CA LEU A 239 15.88 -3.80 10.85
C LEU A 239 17.04 -4.28 9.95
N GLY A 240 17.89 -5.18 10.47
CA GLY A 240 19.02 -5.74 9.73
C GLY A 240 18.60 -6.68 8.58
N LYS A 241 17.52 -7.44 8.76
CA LYS A 241 16.95 -8.28 7.70
C LYS A 241 16.22 -7.47 6.62
N GLY A 242 15.65 -6.31 7.00
CA GLY A 242 14.86 -5.48 6.09
C GLY A 242 13.49 -6.07 5.72
N PHE A 243 13.00 -7.05 6.49
CA PHE A 243 11.71 -7.71 6.28
C PHE A 243 11.04 -8.06 7.60
N ILE A 244 9.71 -8.00 7.62
CA ILE A 244 8.83 -8.58 8.65
C ILE A 244 8.03 -9.68 7.95
N GLY A 245 8.24 -10.94 8.33
CA GLY A 245 7.68 -12.06 7.55
C GLY A 245 8.31 -12.17 6.16
N ARG A 246 7.52 -12.58 5.18
CA ARG A 246 7.98 -12.87 3.80
C ARG A 246 7.64 -11.76 2.83
N ASN A 247 6.48 -11.11 3.02
CA ASN A 247 5.91 -10.20 2.04
C ASN A 247 5.84 -8.74 2.53
N ILE A 248 6.45 -8.43 3.67
CA ILE A 248 6.50 -7.06 4.19
C ILE A 248 7.94 -6.60 4.28
N ARG A 249 8.29 -5.63 3.45
CA ARG A 249 9.60 -5.03 3.41
C ARG A 249 9.68 -3.88 4.40
N LEU A 250 10.75 -3.86 5.17
CA LEU A 250 11.12 -2.77 6.05
C LEU A 250 12.33 -2.06 5.46
N PHE A 251 12.19 -0.76 5.23
CA PHE A 251 13.27 0.11 4.79
C PHE A 251 13.48 1.21 5.83
N ILE A 252 14.73 1.46 6.20
CA ILE A 252 15.10 2.60 7.04
C ILE A 252 16.29 3.32 6.40
N LYS A 253 16.18 4.65 6.32
CA LYS A 253 17.25 5.54 5.87
C LYS A 253 17.52 6.56 6.97
N ILE A 254 18.79 6.71 7.33
CA ILE A 254 19.24 7.77 8.24
C ILE A 254 19.54 9.00 7.38
N THR A 255 19.10 10.17 7.83
CA THR A 255 19.16 11.45 7.09
C THR A 255 20.32 12.31 7.54
#